data_AF-A0A6G6SQW1-F1
#
_entry.id   AF-A0A6G6SQW1-F1
#
_cell.length_a   1.000
_cell.length_b   1.000
_cell.length_c   1.000
_cell.angle_alpha   90.00
_cell.angle_beta   90.00
_cell.angle_gamma   90.00
#
_symmetry.space_group_name_H-M   'P 1'
#
loop_
_entity.id
_entity.type
_entity.pdbx_description
1 polymer ?
#
loop_
_entity_poly.entity_id
_entity_poly.type
_entity_poly.pdbx_seq_one_letter_code
_entity_poly.pdbx_strand_id
1 'polypeptide(L)'
;MDIQNELLSDIDSRVIMPITQLSHKNSQIEILAPVIEIDNQKYVVMTESITTVAKSKLRTVDIVCVRPELHTAIVSAMDMIISGI
;
A
#
# COMPACT_ATOMS: atom_id res chain seq x y z
N MET A 1 3.76 -0.47 -3.64
CA MET A 1 3.92 -1.46 -2.55
C MET A 1 3.09 -2.68 -2.89
N ASP A 2 3.71 -3.86 -2.93
CA ASP A 2 2.98 -5.13 -3.10
C ASP A 2 2.32 -5.51 -1.78
N ILE A 3 1.02 -5.78 -1.82
CA ILE A 3 0.22 -6.17 -0.65
C ILE A 3 -0.43 -7.55 -0.84
N GLN A 4 -0.15 -8.23 -1.95
CA GLN A 4 -0.75 -9.52 -2.26
C GLN A 4 -0.08 -10.62 -1.43
N ASN A 5 -0.91 -11.52 -0.88
CA ASN A 5 -0.41 -12.70 -0.17
C ASN A 5 0.36 -13.65 -1.13
N GLU A 6 1.45 -14.24 -0.66
CA GLU A 6 2.26 -15.18 -1.45
C GLU A 6 1.54 -16.49 -1.80
N LEU A 7 0.46 -16.86 -1.11
CA LEU A 7 -0.43 -17.95 -1.54
C LEU A 7 -1.05 -17.69 -2.92
N LEU A 8 -1.11 -16.44 -3.35
CA LEU A 8 -1.60 -16.02 -4.67
C LEU A 8 -0.43 -15.68 -5.62
N SER A 9 0.77 -16.16 -5.33
CA SER A 9 1.98 -15.86 -6.10
C SER A 9 1.98 -16.44 -7.51
N ASP A 10 1.08 -17.35 -7.87
CA ASP A 10 0.98 -17.90 -9.22
C ASP A 10 0.23 -16.96 -10.20
N ILE A 11 -0.57 -16.01 -9.71
CA ILE A 11 -1.32 -15.07 -10.56
C ILE A 11 -0.36 -14.11 -11.28
N ASP A 12 -0.49 -13.90 -12.59
CA ASP A 12 0.41 -13.03 -13.37
C ASP A 12 0.32 -11.52 -13.07
N SER A 13 -0.53 -11.15 -12.12
CA SER A 13 -0.66 -9.80 -11.59
C SER A 13 -0.45 -9.79 -10.07
N ARG A 14 -0.07 -8.62 -9.57
CA ARG A 14 0.03 -8.33 -8.14
C ARG A 14 -0.94 -7.20 -7.78
N VAL A 15 -1.65 -7.37 -6.67
CA VAL A 15 -2.39 -6.30 -6.01
C VAL A 15 -1.38 -5.38 -5.31
N ILE A 16 -1.41 -4.11 -5.66
CA ILE A 16 -0.49 -3.11 -5.14
C ILE A 16 -1.25 -1.92 -4.57
N MET A 17 -0.61 -1.24 -3.63
CA MET A 17 -0.98 0.11 -3.20
C MET A 17 0.09 1.10 -3.64
N PRO A 18 -0.28 2.18 -4.35
CA PRO A 18 0.63 3.27 -4.65
C PRO A 18 1.09 3.97 -3.38
N ILE A 19 2.33 4.46 -3.41
CA ILE A 19 2.89 5.31 -2.36
C ILE A 19 3.36 6.62 -2.97
N THR A 20 3.20 7.71 -2.25
CA THR A 20 3.65 9.04 -2.66
C THR A 20 4.40 9.71 -1.51
N GLN A 21 5.32 10.63 -1.80
CA GLN A 21 6.01 11.35 -0.73
C GLN A 21 5.00 12.13 0.12
N LEU A 22 5.22 12.13 1.43
CA LEU A 22 4.36 12.84 2.36
C LEU A 22 4.34 14.34 2.03
N SER A 23 3.14 14.89 1.88
CA SER A 23 2.91 16.31 1.65
C SER A 23 1.67 16.77 2.44
N HIS A 24 1.55 18.08 2.69
CA HIS A 24 0.40 18.63 3.41
C HIS A 24 -0.97 18.36 2.75
N LYS A 25 -0.99 17.92 1.48
CA LYS A 25 -2.21 17.64 0.72
C LYS A 25 -2.66 16.18 0.80
N ASN A 26 -1.75 15.25 1.06
CA ASN A 26 -2.04 13.80 1.05
C ASN A 26 -2.10 13.18 2.46
N SER A 27 -1.86 13.97 3.52
CA SER A 27 -1.87 13.52 4.91
C SER A 27 -3.20 13.74 5.65
N GLN A 28 -4.31 14.00 4.93
CA GLN A 28 -5.51 14.58 5.54
C GLN A 28 -6.33 13.59 6.38
N ILE A 29 -6.19 12.28 6.15
CA ILE A 29 -6.90 11.24 6.92
C ILE A 29 -5.93 10.10 7.23
N GLU A 30 -5.28 10.14 8.40
CA GLU A 30 -4.28 9.12 8.80
C GLU A 30 -4.81 7.69 8.73
N ILE A 31 -6.10 7.48 8.99
CA ILE A 31 -6.77 6.16 8.93
C ILE A 31 -6.81 5.61 7.49
N LEU A 32 -7.00 6.47 6.49
CA LEU A 32 -7.08 6.07 5.07
C LEU A 32 -5.72 6.15 4.37
N ALA A 33 -4.80 6.92 4.94
CA ALA A 33 -3.52 7.29 4.35
C ALA A 33 -2.38 7.01 5.33
N PRO A 34 -2.10 5.72 5.65
CA PRO A 34 -1.05 5.38 6.61
C PRO A 34 0.30 5.87 6.09
N VAL A 35 1.10 6.41 7.03
CA VAL A 35 2.43 6.95 6.74
C VAL A 35 3.48 5.89 7.02
N ILE A 36 4.39 5.69 6.06
CA ILE A 36 5.51 4.75 6.15
C ILE A 36 6.83 5.48 5.97
N GLU A 37 7.90 4.92 6.51
CA GLU A 37 9.25 5.44 6.33
C GLU A 37 10.10 4.44 5.54
N ILE A 38 10.67 4.91 4.43
CA ILE A 38 11.58 4.16 3.56
C ILE A 38 12.81 5.04 3.36
N ASP A 39 14.00 4.53 3.65
CA ASP A 39 15.28 5.26 3.49
C ASP A 39 15.25 6.68 4.10
N ASN A 40 14.74 6.80 5.34
CA ASN A 40 14.56 8.04 6.08
C ASN A 40 13.64 9.08 5.40
N GLN A 41 12.84 8.67 4.43
CA GLN A 41 11.83 9.50 3.78
C GLN A 41 10.42 8.99 4.13
N LYS A 42 9.52 9.94 4.41
CA LYS A 42 8.13 9.63 4.72
C LYS A 42 7.30 9.56 3.45
N TYR A 43 6.52 8.49 3.34
CA TYR A 43 5.58 8.27 2.26
C TYR A 43 4.18 8.03 2.82
N VAL A 44 3.19 8.40 2.04
CA VAL A 44 1.79 8.08 2.28
C VAL A 44 1.40 6.91 1.39
N VAL A 45 0.77 5.91 1.99
CA VAL A 45 0.10 4.83 1.27
C VAL A 45 -1.27 5.32 0.83
N MET A 46 -1.52 5.28 -0.48
CA MET A 46 -2.77 5.75 -1.09
C MET A 46 -3.76 4.59 -1.16
N THR A 47 -4.36 4.22 -0.03
CA THR A 47 -5.24 3.03 0.10
C THR A 47 -6.41 3.07 -0.89
N GLU A 48 -6.96 4.25 -1.17
CA GLU A 48 -8.02 4.49 -2.13
C GLU A 48 -7.60 4.21 -3.59
N SER A 49 -6.30 4.18 -3.86
CA SER A 49 -5.73 3.92 -5.18
C SER A 49 -5.24 2.47 -5.33
N ILE A 50 -5.75 1.54 -4.51
CA ILE A 50 -5.48 0.10 -4.65
C ILE A 50 -5.77 -0.37 -6.08
N THR A 51 -4.84 -1.11 -6.67
CA THR A 51 -4.95 -1.53 -8.07
C THR A 51 -4.16 -2.81 -8.32
N THR A 52 -4.20 -3.32 -9.55
CA THR A 52 -3.40 -4.46 -10.00
C THR A 52 -2.39 -4.04 -11.05
N VAL A 53 -1.23 -4.68 -11.03
CA VAL A 53 -0.19 -4.50 -12.04
C VAL A 53 0.33 -5.85 -12.49
N ALA A 54 0.62 -6.01 -13.78
CA ALA A 54 1.25 -7.22 -14.29
C ALA A 54 2.63 -7.42 -13.64
N LYS A 55 2.97 -8.65 -13.24
CA LYS A 55 4.28 -8.99 -12.66
C LYS A 55 5.44 -8.54 -13.54
N SER A 56 5.28 -8.64 -14.87
CA SER A 56 6.27 -8.21 -15.86
C SER A 56 6.59 -6.71 -15.81
N LYS A 57 5.73 -5.89 -15.19
CA LYS A 57 5.92 -4.45 -15.02
C LYS A 57 6.43 -4.07 -13.62
N LEU A 58 6.50 -5.01 -12.69
CA LEU A 58 7.04 -4.78 -11.35
C LEU A 58 8.54 -5.04 -11.35
N ARG A 59 9.32 -4.04 -10.93
CA ARG A 59 10.75 -4.23 -10.66
C ARG A 59 10.92 -4.49 -9.18
N THR A 60 11.98 -5.21 -8.80
CA THR A 60 12.29 -5.50 -7.39
C THR A 60 12.40 -4.24 -6.54
N VAL A 61 12.87 -3.13 -7.13
CA VAL A 61 12.96 -1.81 -6.48
C VAL A 61 11.60 -1.17 -6.18
N ASP A 62 10.53 -1.64 -6.82
CA ASP A 62 9.17 -1.12 -6.63
C ASP A 62 8.42 -1.88 -5.52
N ILE A 63 9.03 -2.94 -4.98
CA ILE A 63 8.46 -3.80 -3.93
C ILE A 63 8.99 -3.33 -2.58
N VAL A 64 8.08 -2.77 -1.78
CA VAL A 64 8.35 -2.43 -0.37
C VAL A 64 7.81 -3.58 0.48
N CYS A 65 8.67 -4.19 1.30
CA CYS A 65 8.22 -5.19 2.26
C CYS A 65 7.26 -4.55 3.27
N VAL A 66 6.05 -5.09 3.34
CA VAL A 66 5.06 -4.69 4.33
C VAL A 66 5.53 -5.18 5.70
N ARG A 67 5.76 -4.25 6.63
CA ARG A 67 5.97 -4.60 8.04
C ARG A 67 4.65 -5.05 8.67
N PRO A 68 4.65 -5.94 9.69
CA PRO A 68 3.41 -6.40 10.33
C PRO A 68 2.50 -5.26 10.82
N GLU A 69 3.08 -4.19 11.35
CA GLU A 69 2.35 -3.02 11.83
C GLU A 69 1.63 -2.27 10.69
N LEU A 70 2.29 -2.18 9.53
CA LEU A 70 1.73 -1.57 8.33
C LEU A 70 0.62 -2.43 7.72
N HIS A 71 0.75 -3.75 7.80
CA HIS A 71 -0.30 -4.66 7.34
C HIS A 71 -1.62 -4.40 8.08
N THR A 72 -1.59 -4.25 9.41
CA THR A 72 -2.79 -3.92 10.20
C THR A 72 -3.40 -2.59 9.77
N ALA A 73 -2.57 -1.55 9.59
CA ALA A 73 -3.04 -0.24 9.14
C ALA A 73 -3.69 -0.30 7.74
N ILE A 74 -3.10 -1.06 6.81
CA ILE A 74 -3.66 -1.27 5.46
C ILE A 74 -5.01 -1.99 5.52
N VAL A 75 -5.12 -3.07 6.30
CA VAL A 75 -6.37 -3.82 6.42
C VAL A 75 -7.46 -2.96 7.04
N SER A 76 -7.16 -2.19 8.08
CA SER A 76 -8.11 -1.24 8.67
C SER A 76 -8.51 -0.13 7.70
N ALA A 77 -7.58 0.41 6.91
CA ALA A 77 -7.88 1.40 5.89
C ALA A 77 -8.79 0.82 4.78
N MET A 78 -8.55 -0.43 4.37
CA MET A 78 -9.39 -1.14 3.41
C MET A 78 -10.79 -1.41 3.96
N ASP A 79 -10.90 -1.84 5.21
CA ASP A 79 -12.18 -2.04 5.88
C ASP A 79 -12.95 -0.71 5.93
N MET A 80 -12.31 0.38 6.35
CA MET A 80 -12.92 1.72 6.33
C MET A 80 -13.44 2.14 4.94
N ILE A 81 -12.73 1.79 3.85
CA ILE A 81 -13.20 2.07 2.48
C ILE A 81 -14.42 1.22 2.11
N ILE A 82 -14.45 -0.04 2.54
CA ILE A 82 -15.46 -1.03 2.11
C ILE A 82 -16.71 -0.97 2.98
N SER A 83 -16.53 -0.99 4.30
CA SER A 83 -17.57 -1.14 5.30
C SER A 83 -17.89 0.19 6.01
N GLY A 84 -16.91 1.10 6.11
CA GLY A 84 -17.09 2.42 6.74
C GLY A 84 -17.31 2.39 8.25
N ILE A 85 -17.00 1.27 8.90
CA ILE A 85 -17.16 1.03 10.35
C ILE A 85 -15.83 0.95 11.09
#